data_AF-A0A972XB86-F1
#
_entry.id   AF-A0A972XB86-F1
#
_cell.length_a   1.000
_cell.length_b   1.000
_cell.length_c   1.000
_cell.angle_alpha   90.00
_cell.angle_beta   90.00
_cell.angle_gamma   90.00
#
_symmetry.space_group_name_H-M   'P 1'
#
loop_
_entity.id
_entity.type
_entity.pdbx_description
1 polymer ?
#
loop_
_entity_poly.entity_id
_entity_poly.type
_entity_poly.pdbx_seq_one_letter_code
_entity_poly.pdbx_strand_id
1 'polypeptide(L)'
;IPYRKGGARLAVDTAADIIPIAHNAGQVWPKNSFLKYPGIVTVSIGPLITTKDKNPSVVIREVEHWIETEMRVIDSAAYSPTSAIAPMN
;
A
#
# COMPACT_ATOMS: atom_id res chain seq x y z
N ILE A 1 -8.09 -4.52 2.75
CA ILE A 1 -7.82 -4.81 4.18
C ILE A 1 -7.40 -3.48 4.81
N PRO A 2 -7.96 -3.07 5.96
CA PRO A 2 -7.61 -1.78 6.54
C PRO A 2 -6.15 -1.76 7.02
N TYR A 3 -5.47 -0.62 6.86
CA TYR A 3 -4.10 -0.42 7.33
C TYR A 3 -4.04 -0.55 8.85
N ARG A 4 -3.02 -1.26 9.34
CA ARG A 4 -2.81 -1.49 10.77
C ARG A 4 -1.76 -0.52 11.30
N LYS A 5 -2.04 0.09 12.47
CA LYS A 5 -1.18 1.09 13.11
C LYS A 5 0.17 0.59 13.66
N GLY A 6 0.42 -0.72 13.66
CA GLY A 6 1.60 -1.32 14.31
C GLY A 6 2.93 -0.83 13.73
N GLY A 7 3.04 -0.76 12.41
CA GLY A 7 4.26 -0.28 11.73
C GLY A 7 4.53 1.20 12.02
N ALA A 8 3.50 2.05 11.92
CA ALA A 8 3.62 3.47 12.24
C ALA A 8 3.95 3.71 13.72
N ARG A 9 3.42 2.88 14.63
CA ARG A 9 3.77 2.94 16.06
C ARG A 9 5.25 2.65 16.27
N LEU A 10 5.74 1.54 15.71
CA LEU A 10 7.15 1.17 15.83
C LEU A 10 8.06 2.30 15.31
N ALA A 11 7.75 2.85 14.13
CA ALA A 11 8.55 3.92 13.53
C ALA A 11 8.60 5.19 14.40
N VAL A 12 7.48 5.60 14.99
CA VAL A 12 7.43 6.75 15.92
C VAL A 12 8.22 6.45 17.20
N ASP A 13 8.02 5.28 17.81
CA ASP A 13 8.67 4.89 19.06
C ASP A 13 10.20 4.78 18.89
N THR A 14 10.69 4.51 17.67
CA THR A 14 12.13 4.44 17.34
C THR A 14 12.68 5.69 16.64
N ALA A 15 11.87 6.74 16.46
CA ALA A 15 12.22 7.93 15.69
C ALA A 15 12.78 7.63 14.27
N ALA A 16 12.26 6.59 13.63
CA ALA A 16 12.62 6.21 12.26
C ALA A 16 11.64 6.86 11.28
N ASP A 17 12.15 7.46 10.21
CA ASP A 17 11.34 7.95 9.11
C ASP A 17 10.87 6.79 8.21
N ILE A 18 9.80 7.03 7.43
CA ILE A 18 9.17 6.01 6.58
C ILE A 18 9.32 6.39 5.11
N ILE A 19 9.74 5.44 4.28
CA ILE A 19 9.55 5.50 2.82
C ILE A 19 8.38 4.59 2.45
N PRO A 20 7.24 5.11 1.97
CA PRO A 20 6.11 4.28 1.59
C PRO A 20 6.36 3.64 0.21
N ILE A 21 5.89 2.41 0.04
CA ILE A 21 6.05 1.62 -1.21
C ILE A 21 4.69 1.08 -1.64
N ALA A 22 4.34 1.29 -2.90
CA ALA A 22 3.15 0.72 -3.54
C ALA A 22 3.58 -0.27 -4.64
N HIS A 23 2.87 -1.40 -4.77
CA HIS A 23 3.17 -2.36 -5.83
C HIS A 23 1.93 -3.18 -6.24
N ASN A 24 1.89 -3.59 -7.52
CA ASN A 24 0.75 -4.31 -8.12
C ASN A 24 1.01 -5.82 -8.28
N ALA A 25 1.92 -6.41 -7.51
CA ALA A 25 2.32 -7.81 -7.66
C ALA A 25 1.16 -8.82 -7.53
N GLY A 26 0.09 -8.45 -6.83
CA GLY A 26 -1.12 -9.28 -6.70
C GLY A 26 -1.79 -9.64 -8.04
N GLN A 27 -1.55 -8.85 -9.10
CA GLN A 27 -2.07 -9.12 -10.45
C GLN A 27 -1.47 -10.38 -11.08
N VAL A 28 -0.18 -10.65 -10.82
CA VAL A 28 0.54 -11.81 -11.37
C VAL A 28 0.70 -12.91 -10.33
N TRP A 29 0.73 -12.56 -9.04
CA TRP A 29 0.93 -13.46 -7.90
C TRP A 29 -0.19 -13.30 -6.86
N PRO A 30 -1.40 -13.84 -7.13
CA PRO A 30 -2.55 -13.70 -6.23
C PRO A 30 -2.31 -14.28 -4.84
N LYS A 31 -3.01 -13.71 -3.85
CA LYS A 31 -3.00 -14.20 -2.47
C LYS A 31 -3.46 -15.66 -2.43
N ASN A 32 -2.79 -16.49 -1.63
CA ASN A 32 -3.08 -17.92 -1.46
C ASN A 32 -2.95 -18.77 -2.73
N SER A 33 -2.38 -18.23 -3.82
CA SER A 33 -2.05 -19.02 -5.01
C SER A 33 -0.63 -19.59 -4.91
N PHE A 34 -0.51 -20.91 -5.09
CA PHE A 34 0.77 -21.58 -5.30
C PHE A 34 1.34 -21.29 -6.70
N LEU A 35 0.45 -21.07 -7.68
CA LEU A 35 0.86 -20.76 -9.04
C LEU A 35 1.26 -19.27 -9.14
N LYS A 36 2.47 -19.03 -9.66
CA LYS A 36 3.01 -17.71 -9.94
C LYS A 36 3.08 -17.54 -11.45
N TYR A 37 2.39 -16.53 -11.97
CA TYR A 37 2.41 -16.25 -13.40
C TYR A 37 3.55 -15.28 -13.74
N PRO A 38 4.18 -15.42 -14.92
CA PRO A 38 5.08 -14.40 -15.43
C PRO A 38 4.29 -13.13 -15.78
N GLY A 39 4.90 -11.98 -15.56
CA GLY A 39 4.34 -10.68 -15.91
C GLY A 39 5.13 -9.54 -15.27
N ILE A 40 4.64 -8.31 -15.43
CA ILE A 40 5.32 -7.10 -14.95
C ILE A 40 4.77 -6.73 -13.56
N VAL A 41 5.67 -6.56 -12.60
CA VAL A 41 5.38 -5.96 -11.30
C VAL A 41 5.93 -4.55 -11.30
N THR A 42 5.05 -3.57 -11.17
CA THR A 42 5.41 -2.17 -10.97
C THR A 42 5.57 -1.91 -9.48
N VAL A 43 6.68 -1.30 -9.09
CA VAL A 43 6.96 -0.83 -7.72
C VAL A 43 7.13 0.68 -7.79
N SER A 44 6.36 1.41 -7.00
CA SER A 44 6.48 2.86 -6.83
C SER A 44 7.00 3.18 -5.45
N ILE A 45 7.98 4.09 -5.39
CA ILE A 45 8.68 4.50 -4.17
C ILE A 45 8.27 5.95 -3.87
N GLY A 46 7.69 6.16 -2.70
CA GLY A 46 7.19 7.46 -2.30
C GLY A 46 8.20 8.35 -1.59
N PRO A 47 7.78 9.57 -1.24
CA PRO A 47 8.61 10.52 -0.51
C PRO A 47 8.84 10.08 0.94
N LEU A 48 9.90 10.61 1.55
CA LEU A 48 10.17 10.41 2.97
C LEU A 48 9.09 11.07 3.84
N ILE A 49 8.41 10.24 4.63
CA ILE A 49 7.44 10.65 5.65
C ILE A 49 8.16 10.68 6.98
N THR A 50 8.39 11.88 7.50
CA THR A 50 9.00 12.01 8.83
C THR A 50 8.04 11.58 9.92
N THR A 51 8.56 10.90 10.95
CA THR A 51 7.81 10.53 12.16
C THR A 51 8.01 11.50 13.32
N LYS A 52 8.96 12.44 13.16
CA LYS A 52 9.29 13.43 14.19
C LYS A 52 8.05 14.22 14.62
N ASP A 53 7.83 14.27 15.92
CA ASP A 53 6.72 15.00 16.56
C ASP A 53 5.31 14.59 16.09
N LYS A 54 5.14 13.41 15.47
CA LYS A 54 3.85 12.92 14.97
C LYS A 54 3.28 11.78 15.81
N ASN A 55 1.94 11.75 15.89
CA ASN A 55 1.21 10.60 16.44
C ASN A 55 1.23 9.43 15.43
N PRO A 56 1.35 8.16 15.85
CA PRO A 56 1.30 6.99 14.96
C PRO A 56 0.06 6.95 14.06
N SER A 57 -1.08 7.46 14.53
CA SER A 57 -2.34 7.50 13.77
C SER A 57 -2.33 8.54 12.66
N VAL A 58 -1.48 9.57 12.76
CA VAL A 58 -1.27 10.56 11.70
C VAL A 58 -0.35 9.97 10.64
N VAL A 59 0.78 9.39 11.08
CA VAL A 59 1.76 8.74 10.21
C VAL A 59 1.12 7.65 9.35
N ILE A 60 0.32 6.75 9.95
CA ILE A 60 -0.33 5.68 9.17
C ILE A 60 -1.33 6.22 8.14
N ARG A 61 -1.99 7.36 8.42
CA ARG A 61 -2.92 8.00 7.49
C ARG A 61 -2.21 8.68 6.32
N GLU A 62 -1.06 9.31 6.56
CA GLU A 62 -0.21 9.85 5.49
C GLU A 62 0.29 8.73 4.56
N VAL A 63 0.76 7.62 5.14
CA VAL A 63 1.20 6.43 4.39
C VAL A 63 0.05 5.84 3.58
N GLU A 64 -1.10 5.58 4.21
CA GLU A 64 -2.30 5.06 3.54
C GLU A 64 -2.74 5.98 2.41
N HIS A 65 -2.85 7.29 2.66
CA HIS A 65 -3.27 8.23 1.63
C HIS A 65 -2.35 8.24 0.42
N TRP A 66 -1.03 8.19 0.64
CA TRP A 66 -0.07 8.12 -0.47
C TRP A 66 -0.19 6.80 -1.24
N ILE A 67 -0.21 5.65 -0.55
CA ILE A 67 -0.32 4.33 -1.20
C ILE A 67 -1.61 4.24 -2.02
N GLU A 68 -2.76 4.63 -1.45
CA GLU A 68 -4.06 4.56 -2.14
C GLU A 68 -4.14 5.51 -3.34
N THR A 69 -3.43 6.64 -3.28
CA THR A 69 -3.32 7.56 -4.42
C THR A 69 -2.43 6.96 -5.52
N GLU A 70 -1.27 6.40 -5.14
CA GLU A 70 -0.32 5.82 -6.06
C GLU A 70 -0.86 4.55 -6.74
N MET A 71 -1.61 3.72 -6.01
CA MET A 71 -2.26 2.53 -6.56
C MET A 71 -3.25 2.86 -7.69
N ARG A 72 -3.89 4.05 -7.66
CA ARG A 72 -4.74 4.51 -8.78
C ARG A 72 -3.94 4.85 -10.05
N VAL A 73 -2.64 5.11 -9.91
CA VAL A 73 -1.73 5.33 -11.02
C VAL A 73 -1.17 4.00 -11.54
N ILE A 74 -0.64 3.16 -10.64
CA ILE A 74 0.08 1.93 -11.04
C ILE A 74 -0.83 0.71 -11.25
N ASP A 75 -2.07 0.75 -10.77
CA ASP A 75 -3.07 -0.30 -10.92
C ASP A 75 -4.50 0.28 -11.04
N SER A 76 -4.67 1.22 -11.97
CA SER A 76 -5.94 1.95 -12.16
C SER A 76 -7.15 1.04 -12.40
N ALA A 77 -6.95 -0.11 -13.06
CA ALA A 77 -7.99 -1.09 -13.32
C ALA A 77 -8.55 -1.71 -12.03
N ALA A 78 -7.72 -2.02 -11.04
CA ALA A 78 -8.18 -2.55 -9.76
C ALA A 78 -8.91 -1.50 -8.89
N TYR A 79 -8.70 -0.21 -9.15
CA TYR A 79 -9.23 0.91 -8.37
C TYR A 79 -10.31 1.73 -9.08
N SER A 80 -10.78 1.25 -10.24
CA SER A 80 -11.92 1.84 -10.95
C SER A 80 -13.24 1.52 -10.24
N PRO A 81 -14.22 2.46 -10.19
CA PRO A 81 -15.47 2.28 -9.46
C PRO A 81 -16.30 1.06 -9.90
N THR A 82 -16.08 0.55 -11.13
CA THR A 82 -16.73 -0.66 -11.65
C THR A 82 -16.17 -1.97 -11.07
N SER A 83 -14.92 -1.97 -10.58
CA SER A 83 -14.23 -3.19 -10.11
C SER A 83 -14.77 -3.73 -8.79
N ALA A 84 -15.58 -2.95 -8.06
CA ALA A 84 -16.27 -3.37 -6.84
C ALA A 84 -17.44 -4.35 -7.07
N ILE A 85 -17.80 -4.65 -8.33
CA ILE A 85 -18.95 -5.50 -8.70
C ILE A 85 -18.52 -6.88 -9.24
N ALA A 86 -17.25 -7.28 -9.09
CA ALA A 86 -16.85 -8.62 -9.51
C ALA A 86 -17.54 -9.68 -8.62
N PRO A 87 -18.25 -10.68 -9.20
CA PRO A 87 -18.98 -11.68 -8.43
C PRO A 87 -17.99 -12.55 -7.64
N MET A 88 -18.26 -12.72 -6.34
CA MET A 88 -17.65 -13.77 -5.52
C MET A 88 -18.04 -15.13 -6.10
N ASN A 89 -17.09 -15.80 -6.77
CA ASN A 89 -17.13 -17.23 -7.04
C ASN A 89 -16.25 -17.96 -6.03
#